data_AF-A0A7C4FVJ0-F1
#
_entry.id   AF-A0A7C4FVJ0-F1
#
_cell.length_a   1.000
_cell.length_b   1.000
_cell.length_c   1.000
_cell.angle_alpha   90.00
_cell.angle_beta   90.00
_cell.angle_gamma   90.00
#
_symmetry.space_group_name_H-M   'P 1'
#
loop_
_entity.id
_entity.type
_entity.pdbx_description
1 polymer ?
#
loop_
_entity_poly.entity_id
_entity_poly.type
_entity_poly.pdbx_seq_one_letter_code
_entity_poly.pdbx_strand_id
1 'polypeptide(L)'
;MFGKTRPPLRVVADNSRGSEGAPWGGGPPRAAEGGLWDIAAEVRRLVVGQNEALDGILPYLDAYRAGLAPEGRPAGVFLLLGPTGTGKTKTVESLAQAAHGDAKCVVKVNCGEFQLDHEVAKLIGAPPGYLGHRETQPLLTQSRLAAATSARLNLALVLFDEIEKAAPSLVRLLLGVLDKGVLRLGDGTSVDFERTFVFFTSNLGARNIERHLRPRFTFAGCGAARETSGQKLHHLAVEAARRFFPPEFMNRVDAVFTYQPLSAGSLERILDQLIGEIQTQISTRLMSRQFLLDVRPSARRLLLDRGTSPEYGARELKRALFRFLLHPLSAMVVDQRIPPGATVRVQAARNGARLAFRIGDRERAGREQAA
;
A
#
# COMPACT_ATOMS: atom_id res chain seq x y z
N MET A 1 40.96 54.03 -13.71
CA MET A 1 40.21 53.41 -14.82
C MET A 1 40.77 52.02 -15.07
N PHE A 2 40.11 51.00 -14.52
CA PHE A 2 40.43 49.59 -14.72
C PHE A 2 39.81 49.10 -16.03
N GLY A 3 40.50 48.22 -16.76
CA GLY A 3 39.88 47.47 -17.86
C GLY A 3 40.86 46.93 -18.90
N LYS A 4 41.69 45.95 -18.55
CA LYS A 4 42.29 45.02 -19.54
C LYS A 4 41.46 43.74 -19.53
N THR A 5 40.75 43.49 -20.63
CA THR A 5 39.93 42.31 -20.90
C THR A 5 40.82 41.08 -21.12
N ARG A 6 40.65 40.04 -20.27
CA ARG A 6 41.16 38.68 -20.54
C ARG A 6 40.06 37.87 -21.26
N PRO A 7 40.39 37.01 -22.23
CA PRO A 7 39.43 36.08 -22.83
C PRO A 7 39.09 34.93 -21.84
N PRO A 8 37.92 34.28 -21.98
CA PRO A 8 37.52 33.22 -21.07
C PRO A 8 38.39 31.98 -21.22
N LEU A 9 38.81 31.44 -20.07
CA LEU A 9 39.52 30.17 -19.94
C LEU A 9 38.64 29.03 -20.47
N ARG A 10 39.09 28.35 -21.53
CA ARG A 10 38.62 27.01 -21.89
C ARG A 10 39.08 26.04 -20.81
N VAL A 11 38.16 25.56 -19.99
CA VAL A 11 38.40 24.40 -19.13
C VAL A 11 38.38 23.17 -20.03
N VAL A 12 39.56 22.65 -20.35
CA VAL A 12 39.74 21.31 -20.92
C VAL A 12 39.53 20.34 -19.77
N ALA A 13 38.46 19.56 -19.80
CA ALA A 13 38.25 18.48 -18.85
C ALA A 13 39.30 17.38 -19.12
N ASP A 14 40.20 17.22 -18.16
CA ASP A 14 41.17 16.14 -18.09
C ASP A 14 40.43 14.81 -17.92
N ASN A 15 40.49 13.97 -18.96
CA ASN A 15 39.81 12.69 -19.04
C ASN A 15 40.80 11.59 -18.62
N SER A 16 41.11 11.51 -17.33
CA SER A 16 42.02 10.47 -16.81
C SER A 16 41.81 10.13 -15.34
N ARG A 17 40.70 9.45 -15.00
CA ARG A 17 40.62 8.60 -13.79
C ARG A 17 39.78 7.35 -14.01
N GLY A 18 40.47 6.22 -13.97
CA GLY A 18 40.08 5.03 -13.20
C GLY A 18 38.72 4.40 -13.51
N SER A 19 38.75 3.41 -14.39
CA SER A 19 37.74 2.37 -14.48
C SER A 19 37.65 1.56 -13.18
N GLU A 20 36.61 1.79 -12.37
CA GLU A 20 36.10 0.83 -11.37
C GLU A 20 34.71 1.26 -10.87
N GLY A 21 33.69 0.45 -11.17
CA GLY A 21 32.33 0.53 -10.58
C GLY A 21 31.39 1.59 -11.17
N ALA A 22 30.75 1.28 -12.31
CA ALA A 22 29.66 2.11 -12.83
C ALA A 22 28.46 2.12 -11.84
N PRO A 23 28.02 3.31 -11.36
CA PRO A 23 26.79 3.41 -10.59
C PRO A 23 25.61 3.23 -11.55
N TRP A 24 24.72 2.27 -11.28
CA TRP A 24 23.33 2.28 -11.73
C TRP A 24 23.08 2.97 -13.08
N GLY A 25 23.61 2.36 -14.15
CA GLY A 25 23.48 2.86 -15.51
C GLY A 25 22.02 2.96 -15.93
N GLY A 26 21.56 4.20 -16.10
CA GLY A 26 20.23 4.55 -16.57
C GLY A 26 19.72 5.74 -15.78
N GLY A 27 19.75 6.94 -16.36
CA GLY A 27 19.03 8.10 -15.83
C GLY A 27 17.53 7.83 -15.74
N PRO A 28 16.72 8.77 -15.19
CA PRO A 28 15.27 8.62 -15.19
C PRO A 28 14.80 8.27 -16.61
N PRO A 29 13.91 7.26 -16.78
CA PRO A 29 13.50 6.83 -18.10
C PRO A 29 12.97 8.03 -18.88
N ARG A 30 13.58 8.32 -20.04
CA ARG A 30 12.96 9.22 -21.02
C ARG A 30 11.55 8.72 -21.25
N ALA A 31 10.56 9.62 -21.21
CA ALA A 31 9.15 9.31 -21.40
C ALA A 31 8.99 8.27 -22.53
N ALA A 32 8.70 7.03 -22.15
CA ALA A 32 8.60 5.94 -23.11
C ALA A 32 7.43 6.25 -24.05
N GLU A 33 7.72 6.34 -25.35
CA GLU A 33 6.75 6.30 -26.43
C GLU A 33 6.06 4.92 -26.42
N GLY A 34 5.02 4.80 -25.59
CA GLY A 34 4.19 3.62 -25.45
C GLY A 34 2.97 4.02 -24.65
N GLY A 35 1.78 3.85 -25.23
CA GLY A 35 0.51 4.47 -24.82
C GLY A 35 0.32 4.62 -23.31
N LEU A 36 -0.19 5.79 -22.89
CA LEU A 36 -0.40 6.19 -21.49
C LEU A 36 -0.99 5.04 -20.67
N TRP A 37 -0.12 4.27 -20.05
CA TRP A 37 -0.47 3.36 -18.99
C TRP A 37 -0.80 4.24 -17.79
N ASP A 38 -2.08 4.31 -17.49
CA ASP A 38 -2.60 5.18 -16.47
C ASP A 38 -2.53 4.45 -15.10
N ILE A 39 -1.38 4.56 -14.43
CA ILE A 39 -1.23 4.10 -13.03
C ILE A 39 -2.35 4.69 -12.19
N ALA A 40 -2.66 5.97 -12.37
CA ALA A 40 -3.61 6.66 -11.52
C ALA A 40 -5.00 6.03 -11.64
N ALA A 41 -5.47 5.75 -12.85
CA ALA A 41 -6.75 5.05 -13.06
C ALA A 41 -6.75 3.66 -12.42
N GLU A 42 -5.68 2.88 -12.58
CA GLU A 42 -5.60 1.53 -12.03
C GLU A 42 -5.55 1.54 -10.49
N VAL A 43 -4.77 2.43 -9.87
CA VAL A 43 -4.71 2.55 -8.41
C VAL A 43 -6.06 3.00 -7.85
N ARG A 44 -6.74 3.96 -8.50
CA ARG A 44 -8.09 4.41 -8.09
C ARG A 44 -9.14 3.32 -8.20
N ARG A 45 -8.97 2.37 -9.13
CA ARG A 45 -9.82 1.18 -9.23
C ARG A 45 -9.58 0.21 -8.08
N LEU A 46 -8.33 0.08 -7.63
CA LEU A 46 -7.91 -0.88 -6.60
C LEU A 46 -8.09 -0.39 -5.17
N VAL A 47 -8.06 0.92 -4.93
CA VAL A 47 -8.14 1.54 -3.60
C VAL A 47 -9.49 2.25 -3.44
N VAL A 48 -10.30 1.78 -2.50
CA VAL A 48 -11.65 2.29 -2.30
C VAL A 48 -11.70 3.28 -1.14
N GLY A 49 -12.18 4.50 -1.42
CA GLY A 49 -12.58 5.48 -0.40
C GLY A 49 -11.44 6.30 0.22
N GLN A 50 -10.24 6.28 -0.36
CA GLN A 50 -9.06 7.01 0.15
C GLN A 50 -8.48 7.95 -0.92
N ASN A 51 -9.36 8.69 -1.61
CA ASN A 51 -8.97 9.53 -2.75
C ASN A 51 -7.97 10.62 -2.36
N GLU A 52 -8.13 11.25 -1.20
CA GLU A 52 -7.22 12.30 -0.71
C GLU A 52 -5.75 11.84 -0.65
N ALA A 53 -5.51 10.60 -0.22
CA ALA A 53 -4.17 10.03 -0.21
C ALA A 53 -3.64 9.79 -1.63
N LEU A 54 -4.49 9.31 -2.55
CA LEU A 54 -4.11 9.09 -3.93
C LEU A 54 -3.81 10.41 -4.66
N ASP A 55 -4.67 11.41 -4.47
CA ASP A 55 -4.54 12.74 -5.07
C ASP A 55 -3.26 13.44 -4.63
N GLY A 56 -2.76 13.14 -3.43
CA GLY A 56 -1.47 13.64 -2.96
C GLY A 56 -0.26 12.80 -3.35
N ILE A 57 -0.37 11.48 -3.51
CA ILE A 57 0.76 10.59 -3.86
C ILE A 57 1.03 10.61 -5.38
N LEU A 58 -0.01 10.57 -6.21
CA LEU A 58 0.11 10.46 -7.66
C LEU A 58 0.92 11.60 -8.32
N PRO A 59 0.82 12.88 -7.88
CA PRO A 59 1.66 13.95 -8.41
C PRO A 59 3.17 13.72 -8.23
N TYR A 60 3.60 13.06 -7.15
CA TYR A 60 5.02 12.73 -6.95
C TYR A 60 5.48 11.67 -7.96
N LEU A 61 4.60 10.72 -8.29
CA LEU A 61 4.88 9.71 -9.29
C LEU A 61 5.01 10.34 -10.67
N ASP A 62 4.13 11.29 -11.00
CA ASP A 62 4.21 12.03 -12.26
C ASP A 62 5.49 12.88 -12.33
N ALA A 63 5.86 13.56 -11.24
CA ALA A 63 7.13 14.28 -11.14
C ALA A 63 8.34 13.34 -11.32
N TYR A 64 8.33 12.16 -10.70
CA TYR A 64 9.36 11.16 -10.88
C TYR A 64 9.45 10.67 -12.34
N ARG A 65 8.31 10.35 -12.97
CA ARG A 65 8.25 9.94 -14.38
C ARG A 65 8.73 11.04 -15.33
N ALA A 66 8.53 12.30 -14.97
CA ALA A 66 9.02 13.46 -15.72
C ALA A 66 10.52 13.74 -15.48
N GLY A 67 11.19 13.00 -14.57
CA GLY A 67 12.57 13.27 -14.18
C GLY A 67 12.74 14.54 -13.34
N LEU A 68 11.66 15.01 -12.70
CA LEU A 68 11.61 16.21 -11.87
C LEU A 68 11.57 15.87 -10.36
N ALA A 69 11.88 14.62 -9.99
CA ALA A 69 12.03 14.22 -8.61
C ALA A 69 13.28 14.89 -7.99
N PRO A 70 13.26 15.16 -6.67
CA PRO A 70 14.41 15.74 -5.98
C PRO A 70 15.62 14.79 -6.00
N GLU A 71 16.82 15.35 -6.19
CA GLU A 71 18.10 14.62 -6.11
C GLU A 71 18.62 14.59 -4.66
N GLY A 72 19.46 13.59 -4.33
CA GLY A 72 20.10 13.48 -3.01
C GLY A 72 19.18 13.07 -1.86
N ARG A 73 17.94 12.67 -2.14
CA ARG A 73 16.95 12.18 -1.16
C ARG A 73 15.91 11.29 -1.83
N PRO A 74 15.07 10.56 -1.08
CA PRO A 74 13.99 9.77 -1.68
C PRO A 74 13.04 10.61 -2.55
N ALA A 75 12.61 10.03 -3.67
CA ALA A 75 11.69 10.67 -4.63
C ALA A 75 10.34 11.05 -4.02
N GLY A 76 9.94 10.43 -2.91
CA GLY A 76 8.78 10.83 -2.13
C GLY A 76 8.73 10.14 -0.75
N VAL A 77 8.38 10.90 0.28
CA VAL A 77 8.29 10.44 1.67
C VAL A 77 6.91 10.73 2.23
N PHE A 78 6.17 9.68 2.58
CA PHE A 78 4.76 9.79 2.93
C PHE A 78 4.47 9.19 4.31
N LEU A 79 3.70 9.91 5.13
CA LEU A 79 3.20 9.39 6.42
C LEU A 79 1.70 9.17 6.35
N LEU A 80 1.29 7.90 6.40
CA LEU A 80 -0.10 7.46 6.35
C LEU A 80 -0.61 7.21 7.78
N LEU A 81 -1.49 8.08 8.27
CA LEU A 81 -2.05 8.04 9.61
C LEU A 81 -3.49 7.53 9.58
N GLY A 82 -3.90 6.71 10.55
CA GLY A 82 -5.32 6.38 10.75
C GLY A 82 -5.53 5.01 11.40
N PRO A 83 -6.78 4.60 11.66
CA PRO A 83 -7.08 3.31 12.29
C PRO A 83 -6.61 2.09 11.49
N THR A 84 -6.61 0.92 12.14
CA THR A 84 -6.25 -0.33 11.45
C THR A 84 -7.34 -0.71 10.44
N GLY A 85 -6.94 -1.34 9.33
CA GLY A 85 -7.90 -1.84 8.33
C GLY A 85 -8.59 -0.79 7.46
N THR A 86 -8.12 0.46 7.47
CA THR A 86 -8.64 1.56 6.62
C THR A 86 -8.04 1.61 5.21
N GLY A 87 -6.96 0.87 4.97
CA GLY A 87 -6.36 0.72 3.63
C GLY A 87 -4.94 1.28 3.47
N LYS A 88 -4.28 1.76 4.53
CA LYS A 88 -2.91 2.32 4.46
C LYS A 88 -1.91 1.45 3.68
N THR A 89 -1.71 0.20 4.13
CA THR A 89 -0.85 -0.80 3.47
C THR A 89 -1.37 -1.14 2.06
N LYS A 90 -2.70 -1.25 1.92
CA LYS A 90 -3.36 -1.60 0.65
C LYS A 90 -3.12 -0.53 -0.42
N THR A 91 -3.00 0.75 -0.04
CA THR A 91 -2.65 1.84 -0.97
C THR A 91 -1.28 1.59 -1.59
N VAL A 92 -0.28 1.24 -0.78
CA VAL A 92 1.09 0.96 -1.26
C VAL A 92 1.14 -0.30 -2.12
N GLU A 93 0.49 -1.38 -1.67
CA GLU A 93 0.36 -2.63 -2.44
C GLU A 93 -0.36 -2.41 -3.78
N SER A 94 -1.37 -1.54 -3.82
CA SER A 94 -2.11 -1.24 -5.05
C SER A 94 -1.30 -0.35 -5.99
N LEU A 95 -0.50 0.57 -5.46
CA LEU A 95 0.48 1.32 -6.23
C LEU A 95 1.52 0.39 -6.84
N ALA A 96 2.03 -0.59 -6.09
CA ALA A 96 2.95 -1.60 -6.59
C ALA A 96 2.32 -2.46 -7.70
N GLN A 97 1.08 -2.90 -7.50
CA GLN A 97 0.33 -3.64 -8.52
C GLN A 97 0.18 -2.85 -9.81
N ALA A 98 -0.14 -1.56 -9.73
CA ALA A 98 -0.32 -0.70 -10.88
C ALA A 98 1.02 -0.31 -11.56
N ALA A 99 2.05 -0.04 -10.77
CA ALA A 99 3.37 0.39 -11.26
C ALA A 99 4.21 -0.78 -11.81
N HIS A 100 4.22 -1.91 -11.10
CA HIS A 100 5.11 -3.04 -11.36
C HIS A 100 4.38 -4.29 -11.88
N GLY A 101 3.06 -4.36 -11.74
CA GLY A 101 2.26 -5.53 -12.14
C GLY A 101 2.14 -6.60 -11.06
N ASP A 102 2.77 -6.42 -9.90
CA ASP A 102 2.66 -7.31 -8.74
C ASP A 102 2.59 -6.48 -7.44
N ALA A 103 1.53 -6.70 -6.66
CA ALA A 103 1.36 -6.11 -5.33
C ALA A 103 2.49 -6.45 -4.35
N LYS A 104 3.27 -7.50 -4.63
CA LYS A 104 4.44 -7.92 -3.81
C LYS A 104 5.71 -7.15 -4.13
N CYS A 105 5.74 -6.31 -5.17
CA CYS A 105 6.83 -5.40 -5.47
C CYS A 105 6.88 -4.21 -4.47
N VAL A 106 6.98 -4.53 -3.19
CA VAL A 106 7.09 -3.60 -2.07
C VAL A 106 8.10 -4.18 -1.08
N VAL A 107 9.12 -3.40 -0.72
CA VAL A 107 10.02 -3.76 0.38
C VAL A 107 9.33 -3.40 1.69
N LYS A 108 8.74 -4.40 2.33
CA LYS A 108 7.98 -4.20 3.57
C LYS A 108 8.85 -4.48 4.80
N VAL A 109 8.87 -3.53 5.73
CA VAL A 109 9.51 -3.60 7.04
C VAL A 109 8.42 -3.46 8.10
N ASN A 110 8.20 -4.49 8.90
CA ASN A 110 7.27 -4.44 10.03
C ASN A 110 7.98 -3.83 11.24
N CYS A 111 7.72 -2.56 11.55
CA CYS A 111 8.38 -1.88 12.66
C CYS A 111 8.04 -2.46 14.04
N GLY A 112 6.97 -3.26 14.14
CA GLY A 112 6.66 -4.04 15.33
C GLY A 112 7.67 -5.16 15.64
N GLU A 113 8.54 -5.53 14.71
CA GLU A 113 9.65 -6.49 14.91
C GLU A 113 10.97 -5.81 15.31
N PHE A 114 10.98 -4.48 15.38
CA PHE A 114 12.16 -3.65 15.66
C PHE A 114 11.90 -2.76 16.88
N GLN A 115 11.36 -3.34 17.96
CA GLN A 115 11.02 -2.59 19.17
C GLN A 115 12.25 -2.34 20.04
N LEU A 116 13.28 -3.18 19.91
CA LEU A 116 14.53 -3.09 20.66
C LEU A 116 15.70 -2.73 19.76
N ASP A 117 16.67 -1.97 20.27
CA ASP A 117 17.81 -1.46 19.49
C ASP A 117 18.65 -2.57 18.84
N HIS A 118 18.79 -3.74 19.49
CA HIS A 118 19.53 -4.86 18.92
C HIS A 118 18.79 -5.55 17.76
N GLU A 119 17.46 -5.40 17.66
CA GLU A 119 16.69 -5.86 16.51
C GLU A 119 16.91 -4.95 15.31
N VAL A 120 17.08 -3.64 15.54
CA VAL A 120 17.40 -2.66 14.49
C VAL A 120 18.72 -3.00 13.79
N ALA A 121 19.69 -3.58 14.51
CA ALA A 121 20.92 -4.08 13.89
C ALA A 121 20.66 -5.15 12.81
N LYS A 122 19.57 -5.94 12.89
CA LYS A 122 19.21 -6.91 11.84
C LYS A 122 18.77 -6.22 10.54
N LEU A 123 18.25 -4.99 10.62
CA LEU A 123 17.81 -4.23 9.46
C LEU A 123 19.00 -3.81 8.58
N ILE A 124 20.11 -3.39 9.22
CA ILE A 124 21.33 -2.91 8.57
C ILE A 124 22.48 -3.91 8.52
N GLY A 125 22.36 -5.03 9.21
CA GLY A 125 23.45 -5.97 9.47
C GLY A 125 24.30 -5.55 10.68
N ALA A 126 24.75 -6.54 11.47
CA ALA A 126 25.67 -6.28 12.57
C ALA A 126 27.03 -5.80 12.02
N PRO A 127 27.75 -4.88 12.69
CA PRO A 127 29.10 -4.48 12.29
C PRO A 127 30.12 -5.63 12.41
N PRO A 128 31.24 -5.60 11.67
CA PRO A 128 32.36 -6.52 11.85
C PRO A 128 32.81 -6.56 13.32
N GLY A 129 32.88 -7.76 13.92
CA GLY A 129 33.28 -7.96 15.31
C GLY A 129 32.14 -8.17 16.32
N TYR A 130 30.88 -8.02 15.91
CA TYR A 130 29.71 -8.38 16.73
C TYR A 130 29.21 -9.79 16.41
N LEU A 131 28.72 -10.51 17.44
CA LEU A 131 28.04 -11.80 17.29
C LEU A 131 26.87 -11.66 16.29
N GLY A 132 26.86 -12.50 15.25
CA GLY A 132 25.82 -12.50 14.21
C GLY A 132 26.13 -11.73 12.93
N HIS A 133 27.33 -11.13 12.78
CA HIS A 133 27.75 -10.42 11.54
C HIS A 133 27.65 -11.27 10.26
N ARG A 134 27.95 -12.58 10.34
CA ARG A 134 27.82 -13.50 9.19
C ARG A 134 26.42 -14.10 9.02
N GLU A 135 25.58 -14.02 10.04
CA GLU A 135 24.27 -14.70 10.10
C GLU A 135 23.09 -13.75 9.84
N THR A 136 23.28 -12.44 10.05
CA THR A 136 22.24 -11.43 9.81
C THR A 136 22.42 -10.77 8.45
N GLN A 137 21.69 -11.25 7.45
CA GLN A 137 21.59 -10.53 6.17
C GLN A 137 20.75 -9.25 6.37
N PRO A 138 21.27 -8.07 6.01
CA PRO A 138 20.51 -6.82 6.06
C PRO A 138 19.21 -6.94 5.27
N LEU A 139 18.13 -6.39 5.82
CA LEU A 139 16.83 -6.40 5.16
C LEU A 139 16.69 -5.33 4.09
N LEU A 140 17.40 -4.21 4.25
CA LEU A 140 17.42 -3.09 3.32
C LEU A 140 18.73 -3.13 2.53
N THR A 141 18.80 -3.97 1.50
CA THR A 141 19.95 -4.02 0.58
C THR A 141 19.58 -3.40 -0.76
N GLN A 142 20.60 -2.93 -1.49
CA GLN A 142 20.41 -2.43 -2.85
C GLN A 142 19.77 -3.50 -3.76
N SER A 143 20.17 -4.76 -3.61
CA SER A 143 19.60 -5.88 -4.37
C SER A 143 18.12 -6.09 -4.09
N ARG A 144 17.65 -5.88 -2.85
CA ARG A 144 16.23 -5.98 -2.50
C ARG A 144 15.41 -4.81 -3.02
N LEU A 145 15.94 -3.59 -2.96
CA LEU A 145 15.29 -2.43 -3.58
C LEU A 145 15.16 -2.66 -5.09
N ALA A 146 16.23 -3.13 -5.75
CA ALA A 146 16.24 -3.48 -7.17
C ALA A 146 15.21 -4.55 -7.53
N ALA A 147 15.13 -5.62 -6.74
CA ALA A 147 14.21 -6.73 -6.97
C ALA A 147 12.73 -6.32 -6.80
N ALA A 148 12.48 -5.23 -6.07
CA ALA A 148 11.14 -4.67 -5.90
C ALA A 148 10.74 -3.67 -6.99
N THR A 149 11.58 -3.43 -8.01
CA THR A 149 11.23 -2.59 -9.17
C THR A 149 10.89 -3.43 -10.40
N SER A 150 10.47 -2.76 -11.48
CA SER A 150 10.20 -3.41 -12.77
C SER A 150 10.83 -2.63 -13.91
N ALA A 151 11.00 -3.28 -15.06
CA ALA A 151 11.48 -2.61 -16.27
C ALA A 151 10.55 -1.46 -16.75
N ARG A 152 9.29 -1.43 -16.26
CA ARG A 152 8.31 -0.39 -16.57
C ARG A 152 8.55 0.90 -15.79
N LEU A 153 9.00 0.77 -14.54
CA LEU A 153 9.25 1.89 -13.63
C LEU A 153 10.37 1.52 -12.67
N ASN A 154 11.49 2.23 -12.77
CA ASN A 154 12.66 2.03 -11.90
C ASN A 154 12.52 2.77 -10.55
N LEU A 155 11.38 2.63 -9.90
CA LEU A 155 11.06 3.24 -8.61
C LEU A 155 10.79 2.12 -7.60
N ALA A 156 11.51 2.07 -6.49
CA ALA A 156 11.22 1.09 -5.44
C ALA A 156 10.22 1.66 -4.42
N LEU A 157 9.26 0.84 -4.00
CA LEU A 157 8.29 1.19 -2.97
C LEU A 157 8.73 0.54 -1.65
N VAL A 158 9.04 1.36 -0.64
CA VAL A 158 9.50 0.89 0.68
C VAL A 158 8.43 1.25 1.71
N LEU A 159 7.95 0.25 2.45
CA LEU A 159 6.89 0.41 3.43
C LEU A 159 7.38 0.06 4.84
N PHE A 160 7.38 1.05 5.73
CA PHE A 160 7.56 0.89 7.16
C PHE A 160 6.18 0.82 7.84
N ASP A 161 5.76 -0.39 8.21
CA ASP A 161 4.45 -0.67 8.78
C ASP A 161 4.47 -0.46 10.30
N GLU A 162 3.51 0.29 10.85
CA GLU A 162 3.38 0.59 12.30
C GLU A 162 4.64 1.25 12.92
N ILE A 163 5.14 2.31 12.30
CA ILE A 163 6.40 2.99 12.69
C ILE A 163 6.40 3.48 14.15
N GLU A 164 5.24 3.74 14.75
CA GLU A 164 5.13 4.13 16.17
C GLU A 164 5.57 3.05 17.15
N LYS A 165 5.70 1.80 16.72
CA LYS A 165 6.14 0.69 17.57
C LYS A 165 7.66 0.51 17.57
N ALA A 166 8.37 1.13 16.63
CA ALA A 166 9.78 0.92 16.46
C ALA A 166 10.63 1.61 17.55
N ALA A 167 11.82 1.08 17.77
CA ALA A 167 12.82 1.68 18.64
C ALA A 167 13.22 3.08 18.13
N PRO A 168 13.53 4.04 19.03
CA PRO A 168 14.01 5.36 18.64
C PRO A 168 15.29 5.35 17.79
N SER A 169 16.11 4.31 17.90
CA SER A 169 17.29 4.12 17.03
C SER A 169 16.93 3.92 15.56
N LEU A 170 15.79 3.26 15.27
CA LEU A 170 15.31 3.08 13.89
C LEU A 170 14.95 4.42 13.27
N VAL A 171 14.22 5.28 13.99
CA VAL A 171 13.84 6.61 13.49
C VAL A 171 15.07 7.45 13.22
N ARG A 172 16.06 7.45 14.11
CA ARG A 172 17.34 8.17 13.92
C ARG A 172 18.11 7.68 12.70
N LEU A 173 18.12 6.36 12.48
CA LEU A 173 18.73 5.76 11.29
C LEU A 173 18.03 6.21 10.01
N LEU A 174 16.70 6.23 10.02
CA LEU A 174 15.89 6.67 8.89
C LEU A 174 16.11 8.14 8.55
N LEU A 175 16.33 9.03 9.54
CA LEU A 175 16.64 10.45 9.27
C LEU A 175 17.82 10.60 8.29
N GLY A 176 18.87 9.80 8.45
CA GLY A 176 20.00 9.82 7.51
C GLY A 176 19.60 9.47 6.08
N VAL A 177 18.67 8.52 5.92
CA VAL A 177 18.12 8.10 4.63
C VAL A 177 17.22 9.19 4.03
N LEU A 178 16.35 9.79 4.85
CA LEU A 178 15.45 10.84 4.40
C LEU A 178 16.20 12.13 4.00
N ASP A 179 17.37 12.38 4.60
CA ASP A 179 18.18 13.56 4.36
C ASP A 179 19.12 13.42 3.17
N LYS A 180 19.80 12.27 3.04
CA LYS A 180 20.90 12.06 2.10
C LYS A 180 20.60 11.03 1.02
N GLY A 181 19.44 10.38 1.06
CA GLY A 181 19.09 9.30 0.14
C GLY A 181 20.02 8.08 0.26
N VAL A 182 20.87 7.98 1.28
CA VAL A 182 21.85 6.90 1.41
C VAL A 182 21.77 6.27 2.79
N LEU A 183 21.66 4.94 2.83
CA LEU A 183 21.78 4.14 4.04
C LEU A 183 23.12 3.39 4.03
N ARG A 184 23.93 3.60 5.06
CA ARG A 184 25.18 2.82 5.24
C ARG A 184 24.88 1.57 6.08
N LEU A 185 25.23 0.41 5.54
CA LEU A 185 25.05 -0.90 6.18
C LEU A 185 26.21 -1.24 7.11
N GLY A 186 25.99 -2.22 8.00
CA GLY A 186 26.99 -2.65 8.98
C GLY A 186 28.26 -3.22 8.34
N ASP A 187 28.15 -3.80 7.15
CA ASP A 187 29.28 -4.30 6.35
C ASP A 187 30.05 -3.20 5.59
N GLY A 188 29.65 -1.94 5.75
CA GLY A 188 30.26 -0.78 5.11
C GLY A 188 29.73 -0.47 3.71
N THR A 189 28.88 -1.32 3.13
CA THR A 189 28.21 -1.03 1.86
C THR A 189 27.17 0.07 2.03
N SER A 190 26.79 0.72 0.93
CA SER A 190 25.80 1.79 0.92
C SER A 190 24.63 1.41 0.01
N VAL A 191 23.44 1.83 0.41
CA VAL A 191 22.18 1.60 -0.30
C VAL A 191 21.60 2.94 -0.69
N ASP A 192 21.26 3.07 -1.97
CA ASP A 192 20.72 4.27 -2.58
C ASP A 192 19.18 4.24 -2.54
N PHE A 193 18.61 5.29 -1.96
CA PHE A 193 17.19 5.54 -1.79
C PHE A 193 16.66 6.66 -2.68
N GLU A 194 17.47 7.29 -3.55
CA GLU A 194 16.99 8.39 -4.42
C GLU A 194 15.79 7.97 -5.27
N ARG A 195 15.83 6.75 -5.82
CA ARG A 195 14.75 6.17 -6.63
C ARG A 195 13.76 5.38 -5.79
N THR A 196 13.35 5.93 -4.66
CA THR A 196 12.40 5.26 -3.76
C THR A 196 11.27 6.17 -3.33
N PHE A 197 10.08 5.58 -3.23
CA PHE A 197 9.01 6.12 -2.40
C PHE A 197 9.02 5.42 -1.06
N VAL A 198 9.14 6.20 0.01
CA VAL A 198 9.16 5.73 1.38
C VAL A 198 7.80 6.02 2.01
N PHE A 199 7.11 4.96 2.43
CA PHE A 199 5.83 5.04 3.12
C PHE A 199 6.01 4.63 4.57
N PHE A 200 5.58 5.50 5.47
CA PHE A 200 5.39 5.18 6.88
C PHE A 200 3.90 5.02 7.14
N THR A 201 3.52 3.98 7.86
CA THR A 201 2.13 3.87 8.34
C THR A 201 2.11 3.93 9.85
N SER A 202 1.08 4.58 10.38
CA SER A 202 0.89 4.67 11.82
C SER A 202 -0.57 4.64 12.23
N ASN A 203 -0.82 4.03 13.38
CA ASN A 203 -2.13 4.06 14.03
C ASN A 203 -2.23 5.17 15.09
N LEU A 204 -1.27 6.10 15.14
CA LEU A 204 -1.35 7.28 16.00
C LEU A 204 -2.62 8.09 15.71
N GLY A 205 -3.27 8.57 16.77
CA GLY A 205 -4.52 9.31 16.67
C GLY A 205 -5.76 8.44 16.38
N ALA A 206 -5.62 7.14 16.10
CA ALA A 206 -6.76 6.27 15.77
C ALA A 206 -7.85 6.25 16.86
N ARG A 207 -7.46 6.19 18.14
CA ARG A 207 -8.42 6.22 19.28
C ARG A 207 -9.20 7.53 19.35
N ASN A 208 -8.56 8.65 19.03
CA ASN A 208 -9.23 9.95 19.01
C ASN A 208 -10.18 10.04 17.82
N ILE A 209 -9.77 9.51 16.65
CA ILE A 209 -10.59 9.42 15.45
C ILE A 209 -11.85 8.59 15.71
N GLU A 210 -11.69 7.40 16.29
CA GLU A 210 -12.81 6.50 16.63
C GLU A 210 -13.76 7.13 17.64
N ARG A 211 -13.25 7.83 18.67
CA ARG A 211 -14.09 8.48 19.68
C ARG A 211 -14.92 9.64 19.10
N HIS A 212 -14.37 10.40 18.16
CA HIS A 212 -15.11 11.49 17.51
C HIS A 212 -16.11 10.98 16.46
N LEU A 213 -15.85 9.81 15.88
CA LEU A 213 -16.74 9.16 14.91
C LEU A 213 -17.81 8.28 15.53
N ARG A 214 -17.71 7.92 16.81
CA ARG A 214 -18.81 7.35 17.60
C ARG A 214 -19.49 8.50 18.35
N PRO A 215 -20.55 9.13 17.81
CA PRO A 215 -21.31 10.05 18.62
C PRO A 215 -21.85 9.26 19.81
N ARG A 216 -21.64 9.76 21.02
CA ARG A 216 -22.64 9.53 22.07
C ARG A 216 -23.97 9.95 21.44
N PHE A 217 -25.00 9.10 21.53
CA PHE A 217 -26.36 9.39 21.09
C PHE A 217 -26.82 10.77 21.61
N THR A 218 -26.56 11.84 20.86
CA THR A 218 -27.13 13.16 21.07
C THR A 218 -27.72 13.60 19.75
N PHE A 219 -29.01 13.86 19.82
CA PHE A 219 -29.94 14.14 18.76
C PHE A 219 -29.57 15.47 18.08
N ALA A 220 -28.78 15.47 17.01
CA ALA A 220 -28.55 16.67 16.19
C ALA A 220 -28.16 16.35 14.75
N GLY A 221 -29.12 16.54 13.84
CA GLY A 221 -28.93 17.08 12.49
C GLY A 221 -28.02 16.34 11.51
N CYS A 222 -28.61 15.53 10.64
CA CYS A 222 -27.98 15.04 9.42
C CYS A 222 -27.75 16.19 8.41
N GLY A 223 -26.54 16.31 7.87
CA GLY A 223 -26.30 17.10 6.65
C GLY A 223 -24.95 17.79 6.56
N ALA A 224 -24.66 18.72 7.48
CA ALA A 224 -23.51 19.65 7.35
C ALA A 224 -22.29 19.30 8.23
N ALA A 225 -22.35 18.22 9.02
CA ALA A 225 -21.31 17.91 10.00
C ALA A 225 -20.10 17.11 9.46
N ARG A 226 -20.20 16.51 8.27
CA ARG A 226 -19.20 15.54 7.76
C ARG A 226 -17.89 16.16 7.30
N GLU A 227 -17.92 17.29 6.60
CA GLU A 227 -16.70 17.98 6.11
C GLU A 227 -15.90 18.61 7.26
N THR A 228 -16.60 19.26 8.20
CA THR A 228 -16.00 19.82 9.42
C THR A 228 -15.38 18.73 10.30
N SER A 229 -15.92 17.52 10.29
CA SER A 229 -15.33 16.36 10.97
C SER A 229 -14.03 15.91 10.32
N GLY A 230 -13.94 15.83 8.99
CA GLY A 230 -12.73 15.37 8.29
C GLY A 230 -11.50 16.22 8.61
N GLN A 231 -11.63 17.55 8.53
CA GLN A 231 -10.53 18.48 8.85
C GLN A 231 -10.12 18.43 10.32
N LYS A 232 -11.08 18.30 11.25
CA LYS A 232 -10.80 18.13 12.68
C LYS A 232 -10.06 16.83 12.95
N LEU A 233 -10.48 15.73 12.32
CA LEU A 233 -9.83 14.43 12.41
C LEU A 233 -8.40 14.49 11.87
N HIS A 234 -8.21 15.17 10.74
CA HIS A 234 -6.88 15.40 10.17
C HIS A 234 -5.97 16.14 11.16
N HIS A 235 -6.44 17.26 11.70
CA HIS A 235 -5.68 18.06 12.66
C HIS A 235 -5.30 17.26 13.91
N LEU A 236 -6.23 16.49 14.48
CA LEU A 236 -5.97 15.64 15.65
C LEU A 236 -4.95 14.53 15.37
N ALA A 237 -4.98 13.93 14.18
CA ALA A 237 -4.04 12.89 13.80
C ALA A 237 -2.63 13.46 13.59
N VAL A 238 -2.53 14.59 12.88
CA VAL A 238 -1.27 15.29 12.66
C VAL A 238 -0.67 15.79 13.97
N GLU A 239 -1.49 16.32 14.87
CA GLU A 239 -1.02 16.75 16.19
C GLU A 239 -0.51 15.58 17.03
N ALA A 240 -1.20 14.44 17.01
CA ALA A 240 -0.71 13.22 17.67
C ALA A 240 0.63 12.75 17.09
N ALA A 241 0.80 12.80 15.76
CA ALA A 241 2.06 12.47 15.11
C ALA A 241 3.18 13.44 15.49
N ARG A 242 2.92 14.76 15.52
CA ARG A 242 3.90 15.79 15.92
C ARG A 242 4.34 15.69 17.38
N ARG A 243 3.48 15.16 18.26
CA ARG A 243 3.84 14.90 19.67
C ARG A 243 4.69 13.64 19.84
N PHE A 244 4.50 12.65 18.96
CA PHE A 244 5.20 11.37 19.04
C PHE A 244 6.55 11.40 18.33
N PHE A 245 6.58 11.91 17.10
CA PHE A 245 7.79 11.96 16.29
C PHE A 245 8.61 13.23 16.54
N PRO A 246 9.94 13.14 16.52
CA PRO A 246 10.81 14.31 16.55
C PRO A 246 10.50 15.30 15.42
N PRO A 247 10.62 16.62 15.63
CA PRO A 247 10.39 17.63 14.59
C PRO A 247 11.25 17.42 13.34
N GLU A 248 12.50 16.98 13.53
CA GLU A 248 13.42 16.59 12.47
C GLU A 248 12.87 15.50 11.55
N PHE A 249 12.12 14.52 12.07
CA PHE A 249 11.47 13.51 11.24
C PHE A 249 10.29 14.10 10.47
N MET A 250 9.43 14.86 11.16
CA MET A 250 8.25 15.47 10.56
C MET A 250 8.60 16.44 9.41
N ASN A 251 9.72 17.15 9.52
CA ASN A 251 10.20 18.08 8.50
C ASN A 251 10.76 17.39 7.24
N ARG A 252 10.99 16.06 7.29
CA ARG A 252 11.48 15.26 6.15
C ARG A 252 10.40 14.45 5.46
N VAL A 253 9.19 14.42 6.04
CA VAL A 253 8.01 13.85 5.39
C VAL A 253 7.46 14.88 4.41
N ASP A 254 7.31 14.49 3.15
CA ASP A 254 6.80 15.38 2.10
C ASP A 254 5.29 15.62 2.22
N ALA A 255 4.54 14.57 2.57
CA ALA A 255 3.10 14.67 2.78
C ALA A 255 2.58 13.72 3.85
N VAL A 256 1.63 14.21 4.64
CA VAL A 256 0.94 13.44 5.69
C VAL A 256 -0.51 13.23 5.27
N PHE A 257 -0.94 11.98 5.18
CA PHE A 257 -2.28 11.59 4.76
C PHE A 257 -3.03 10.93 5.89
N THR A 258 -4.29 11.32 6.08
CA THR A 258 -5.13 10.80 7.17
C THR A 258 -6.25 9.93 6.63
N TYR A 259 -6.24 8.67 7.00
CA TYR A 259 -7.19 7.65 6.57
C TYR A 259 -8.36 7.61 7.53
N GLN A 260 -9.55 7.74 6.97
CA GLN A 260 -10.80 7.65 7.71
C GLN A 260 -11.33 6.21 7.72
N PRO A 261 -12.12 5.83 8.74
CA PRO A 261 -12.88 4.59 8.72
C PRO A 261 -13.72 4.46 7.44
N LEU A 262 -13.76 3.24 6.91
CA LEU A 262 -14.46 2.94 5.66
C LEU A 262 -15.98 3.12 5.84
N SER A 263 -16.60 3.84 4.91
CA SER A 263 -18.06 3.95 4.85
C SER A 263 -18.71 2.61 4.48
N ALA A 264 -20.01 2.44 4.79
CA ALA A 264 -20.75 1.26 4.37
C ALA A 264 -20.67 1.03 2.85
N GLY A 265 -20.80 2.09 2.04
CA GLY A 265 -20.64 2.00 0.59
C GLY A 265 -19.21 1.63 0.15
N SER A 266 -18.19 2.10 0.88
CA SER A 266 -16.80 1.68 0.63
C SER A 266 -16.61 0.19 0.92
N LEU A 267 -17.20 -0.32 2.00
CA LEU A 267 -17.13 -1.74 2.38
C LEU A 267 -17.85 -2.62 1.36
N GLU A 268 -19.01 -2.20 0.86
CA GLU A 268 -19.73 -2.89 -0.22
C GLU A 268 -18.88 -2.97 -1.50
N ARG A 269 -18.26 -1.86 -1.91
CA ARG A 269 -17.37 -1.85 -3.08
C ARG A 269 -16.14 -2.73 -2.89
N ILE A 270 -15.56 -2.77 -1.69
CA ILE A 270 -14.45 -3.69 -1.37
C ILE A 270 -14.93 -5.14 -1.48
N LEU A 271 -16.13 -5.45 -0.97
CA LEU A 271 -16.70 -6.79 -1.10
C LEU A 271 -16.89 -7.17 -2.56
N ASP A 272 -17.40 -6.27 -3.41
CA ASP A 272 -17.54 -6.49 -4.85
C ASP A 272 -16.20 -6.81 -5.51
N GLN A 273 -15.15 -6.06 -5.19
CA GLN A 273 -13.80 -6.31 -5.69
C GLN A 273 -13.30 -7.70 -5.28
N LEU A 274 -13.46 -8.08 -4.02
CA LEU A 274 -13.02 -9.39 -3.52
C LEU A 274 -13.81 -10.56 -4.15
N ILE A 275 -15.13 -10.38 -4.38
CA ILE A 275 -15.95 -11.38 -5.08
C ILE A 275 -15.47 -11.50 -6.54
N GLY A 276 -15.17 -10.38 -7.20
CA GLY A 276 -14.60 -10.36 -8.55
C GLY A 276 -13.23 -11.05 -8.64
N GLU A 277 -12.37 -10.87 -7.65
CA GLU A 277 -11.10 -11.59 -7.52
C GLU A 277 -11.32 -13.11 -7.42
N ILE A 278 -12.28 -13.55 -6.61
CA ILE A 278 -12.64 -14.97 -6.47
C ILE A 278 -13.19 -15.51 -7.80
N GLN A 279 -14.09 -14.79 -8.48
CA GLN A 279 -14.62 -15.19 -9.79
C GLN A 279 -13.51 -15.32 -10.83
N THR A 280 -12.56 -14.39 -10.83
CA THR A 280 -11.39 -14.43 -11.73
C THR A 280 -10.53 -15.66 -11.42
N GLN A 281 -10.27 -15.95 -10.15
CA GLN A 281 -9.54 -17.17 -9.75
C GLN A 281 -10.26 -18.44 -10.17
N ILE A 282 -11.59 -18.48 -10.08
CA ILE A 282 -12.39 -19.62 -10.52
C ILE A 282 -12.23 -19.83 -12.02
N SER A 283 -12.44 -18.79 -12.83
CA SER A 283 -12.32 -18.89 -14.29
C SER A 283 -10.91 -19.28 -14.75
N THR A 284 -9.87 -18.70 -14.14
CA THR A 284 -8.47 -18.95 -14.52
C THR A 284 -7.92 -20.27 -14.02
N ARG A 285 -8.32 -20.76 -12.84
CA ARG A 285 -7.76 -22.00 -12.27
C ARG A 285 -8.56 -23.25 -12.60
N LEU A 286 -9.89 -23.12 -12.74
CA LEU A 286 -10.76 -24.28 -13.02
C LEU A 286 -10.95 -24.54 -14.52
N MET A 287 -10.55 -23.61 -15.40
CA MET A 287 -10.57 -23.76 -16.86
C MET A 287 -11.91 -24.35 -17.35
N SER A 288 -11.91 -25.60 -17.84
CA SER A 288 -13.09 -26.30 -18.35
C SER A 288 -14.16 -26.59 -17.30
N ARG A 289 -13.86 -26.47 -16.00
CA ARG A 289 -14.78 -26.64 -14.87
C ARG A 289 -15.20 -25.32 -14.23
N GLN A 290 -15.00 -24.19 -14.92
CA GLN A 290 -15.40 -22.88 -14.42
C GLN A 290 -16.92 -22.79 -14.21
N PHE A 291 -17.32 -21.94 -13.26
CA PHE A 291 -18.72 -21.62 -12.99
C PHE A 291 -18.83 -20.14 -12.61
N LEU A 292 -20.06 -19.61 -12.65
CA LEU A 292 -20.35 -18.22 -12.28
C LEU A 292 -20.87 -18.15 -10.85
N LEU A 293 -20.44 -17.13 -10.11
CA LEU A 293 -20.95 -16.81 -8.78
C LEU A 293 -21.99 -15.69 -8.87
N ASP A 294 -23.21 -15.97 -8.41
CA ASP A 294 -24.24 -14.95 -8.17
C ASP A 294 -24.44 -14.77 -6.66
N VAL A 295 -23.74 -13.77 -6.09
CA VAL A 295 -23.80 -13.47 -4.65
C VAL A 295 -24.92 -12.46 -4.38
N ARG A 296 -26.05 -12.96 -3.86
CA ARG A 296 -27.27 -12.18 -3.63
C ARG A 296 -27.11 -11.18 -2.47
N PRO A 297 -27.92 -10.10 -2.42
CA PRO A 297 -27.85 -9.08 -1.37
C PRO A 297 -27.86 -9.63 0.06
N SER A 298 -28.65 -10.68 0.32
CA SER A 298 -28.68 -11.34 1.64
C SER A 298 -27.33 -11.96 2.04
N ALA A 299 -26.61 -12.55 1.07
CA ALA A 299 -25.30 -13.12 1.32
C ALA A 299 -24.25 -12.02 1.51
N ARG A 300 -24.33 -10.95 0.70
CA ARG A 300 -23.46 -9.78 0.83
C ARG A 300 -23.55 -9.15 2.22
N ARG A 301 -24.77 -8.93 2.72
CA ARG A 301 -25.00 -8.40 4.06
C ARG A 301 -24.40 -9.30 5.14
N LEU A 302 -24.63 -10.62 5.07
CA LEU A 302 -24.04 -11.58 6.01
C LEU A 302 -22.51 -11.53 5.99
N LEU A 303 -21.89 -11.44 4.81
CA LEU A 303 -20.44 -11.34 4.67
C LEU A 303 -19.88 -10.05 5.27
N LEU A 304 -20.57 -8.92 5.10
CA LEU A 304 -20.18 -7.64 5.71
C LEU A 304 -20.34 -7.68 7.23
N ASP A 305 -21.47 -8.18 7.73
CA ASP A 305 -21.76 -8.28 9.17
C ASP A 305 -20.74 -9.17 9.89
N ARG A 306 -20.24 -10.22 9.23
CA ARG A 306 -19.24 -11.15 9.80
C ARG A 306 -17.79 -10.77 9.49
N GLY A 307 -17.56 -9.98 8.45
CA GLY A 307 -16.24 -9.66 7.90
C GLY A 307 -15.76 -8.25 8.20
N THR A 308 -16.58 -7.43 8.85
CA THR A 308 -16.21 -6.05 9.20
C THR A 308 -16.36 -5.83 10.68
N SER A 309 -15.47 -5.02 11.26
CA SER A 309 -15.65 -4.52 12.61
C SER A 309 -15.28 -3.03 12.68
N PRO A 310 -15.85 -2.28 13.63
CA PRO A 310 -15.48 -0.89 13.85
C PRO A 310 -13.99 -0.70 14.18
N GLU A 311 -13.33 -1.70 14.77
CA GLU A 311 -11.94 -1.63 15.26
C GLU A 311 -10.91 -2.10 14.22
N TYR A 312 -11.27 -3.07 13.38
CA TYR A 312 -10.36 -3.71 12.41
C TYR A 312 -10.74 -3.43 10.95
N GLY A 313 -11.78 -2.64 10.70
CA GLY A 313 -12.23 -2.27 9.36
C GLY A 313 -12.54 -3.50 8.50
N ALA A 314 -12.03 -3.50 7.26
CA ALA A 314 -12.22 -4.58 6.30
C ALA A 314 -11.23 -5.77 6.46
N ARG A 315 -10.38 -5.76 7.50
CA ARG A 315 -9.30 -6.75 7.68
C ARG A 315 -9.80 -8.19 7.72
N GLU A 316 -10.94 -8.42 8.37
CA GLU A 316 -11.53 -9.76 8.52
C GLU A 316 -12.38 -10.18 7.31
N LEU A 317 -12.61 -9.29 6.33
CA LEU A 317 -13.54 -9.56 5.23
C LEU A 317 -13.02 -10.69 4.33
N LYS A 318 -11.71 -10.71 4.06
CA LYS A 318 -11.06 -11.82 3.34
C LYS A 318 -11.21 -13.14 4.07
N ARG A 319 -11.11 -13.15 5.40
CA ARG A 319 -11.28 -14.35 6.23
C ARG A 319 -12.74 -14.81 6.25
N ALA A 320 -13.69 -13.89 6.33
CA ALA A 320 -15.11 -14.19 6.24
C ALA A 320 -15.46 -14.78 4.87
N LEU A 321 -14.98 -14.19 3.78
CA LEU A 321 -15.12 -14.76 2.43
C LEU A 321 -14.50 -16.15 2.33
N PHE A 322 -13.28 -16.35 2.84
CA PHE A 322 -12.66 -17.67 2.82
C PHE A 322 -13.52 -18.71 3.58
N ARG A 323 -13.94 -18.39 4.80
CA ARG A 323 -14.68 -19.31 5.67
C ARG A 323 -16.10 -19.60 5.18
N PHE A 324 -16.84 -18.57 4.80
CA PHE A 324 -18.27 -18.68 4.50
C PHE A 324 -18.56 -18.92 3.02
N LEU A 325 -17.69 -18.48 2.11
CA LEU A 325 -17.86 -18.61 0.67
C LEU A 325 -16.91 -19.64 0.07
N LEU A 326 -15.59 -19.42 0.15
CA LEU A 326 -14.61 -20.23 -0.59
C LEU A 326 -14.51 -21.66 -0.07
N HIS A 327 -14.47 -21.87 1.24
CA HIS A 327 -14.32 -23.19 1.85
C HIS A 327 -15.53 -24.12 1.57
N PRO A 328 -16.80 -23.66 1.69
CA PRO A 328 -17.93 -24.48 1.22
C PRO A 328 -17.91 -24.74 -0.28
N LEU A 329 -17.55 -23.74 -1.10
CA LEU A 329 -17.43 -23.91 -2.54
C LEU A 329 -16.36 -24.95 -2.91
N SER A 330 -15.21 -24.95 -2.23
CA SER A 330 -14.14 -25.93 -2.51
C SER A 330 -14.60 -27.36 -2.25
N ALA A 331 -15.38 -27.59 -1.20
CA ALA A 331 -15.97 -28.91 -0.93
C ALA A 331 -16.93 -29.33 -2.06
N MET A 332 -17.79 -28.43 -2.52
CA MET A 332 -18.71 -28.71 -3.64
C MET A 332 -17.99 -29.00 -4.97
N VAL A 333 -16.86 -28.32 -5.22
CA VAL A 333 -16.02 -28.55 -6.40
C VAL A 333 -15.32 -29.91 -6.32
N VAL A 334 -14.78 -30.29 -5.16
CA VAL A 334 -14.13 -31.59 -4.94
C VAL A 334 -15.13 -32.74 -5.11
N ASP A 335 -16.33 -32.59 -4.56
CA ASP A 335 -17.43 -33.55 -4.70
C ASP A 335 -18.06 -33.57 -6.11
N GLN A 336 -17.56 -32.76 -7.05
CA GLN A 336 -18.08 -32.61 -8.41
C GLN A 336 -19.58 -32.26 -8.47
N ARG A 337 -20.11 -31.57 -7.45
CA ARG A 337 -21.53 -31.20 -7.37
C ARG A 337 -21.88 -30.02 -8.27
N ILE A 338 -20.90 -29.25 -8.74
CA ILE A 338 -21.09 -28.06 -9.57
C ILE A 338 -20.81 -28.44 -11.04
N PRO A 339 -21.82 -28.46 -11.91
CA PRO A 339 -21.61 -28.67 -13.33
C PRO A 339 -20.77 -27.53 -13.95
N PRO A 340 -19.91 -27.85 -14.93
CA PRO A 340 -19.23 -26.82 -15.73
C PRO A 340 -20.19 -25.81 -16.34
N GLY A 341 -19.87 -24.52 -16.22
CA GLY A 341 -20.66 -23.42 -16.77
C GLY A 341 -21.95 -23.09 -16.01
N ALA A 342 -22.22 -23.76 -14.89
CA ALA A 342 -23.38 -23.47 -14.05
C ALA A 342 -23.24 -22.12 -13.33
N THR A 343 -24.37 -21.60 -12.85
CA THR A 343 -24.40 -20.42 -11.98
C THR A 343 -24.71 -20.84 -10.55
N VAL A 344 -23.76 -20.64 -9.65
CA VAL A 344 -23.93 -20.90 -8.22
C VAL A 344 -24.49 -19.64 -7.56
N ARG A 345 -25.78 -19.69 -7.23
CA ARG A 345 -26.47 -18.65 -6.48
C ARG A 345 -26.18 -18.81 -4.99
N VAL A 346 -25.66 -17.75 -4.36
CA VAL A 346 -25.28 -17.71 -2.96
C VAL A 346 -26.23 -16.79 -2.19
N GLN A 347 -26.88 -17.32 -1.16
CA GLN A 347 -27.87 -16.61 -0.33
C GLN A 347 -27.57 -16.83 1.16
N ALA A 348 -28.14 -16.00 2.05
CA ALA A 348 -28.09 -16.31 3.47
C ALA A 348 -29.05 -17.48 3.77
N ALA A 349 -28.61 -18.44 4.58
CA ALA A 349 -29.49 -19.50 5.06
C ALA A 349 -30.59 -18.93 5.98
N ARG A 350 -31.71 -19.64 6.12
CA ARG A 350 -32.86 -19.21 6.95
C ARG A 350 -32.49 -18.91 8.41
N ASN A 351 -31.43 -19.52 8.92
CA ASN A 351 -30.92 -19.29 10.28
C ASN A 351 -29.98 -18.08 10.42
N GLY A 352 -29.68 -17.37 9.32
CA GLY A 352 -28.80 -16.19 9.31
C GLY A 352 -27.33 -16.46 9.66
N ALA A 353 -26.94 -17.72 9.87
CA ALA A 353 -25.62 -18.07 10.40
C ALA A 353 -24.63 -18.57 9.32
N ARG A 354 -25.14 -19.03 8.18
CA ARG A 354 -24.36 -19.63 7.09
C ARG A 354 -24.84 -19.16 5.74
N LEU A 355 -24.01 -19.31 4.71
CA LEU A 355 -24.41 -19.17 3.33
C LEU A 355 -25.03 -20.48 2.83
N ALA A 356 -26.07 -20.35 2.02
CA ALA A 356 -26.73 -21.43 1.29
C ALA A 356 -26.39 -21.29 -0.20
N PHE A 357 -26.07 -22.41 -0.84
CA PHE A 357 -25.64 -22.49 -2.23
C PHE A 357 -26.71 -23.22 -3.03
N ARG A 358 -27.16 -22.61 -4.12
CA ARG A 358 -28.10 -23.21 -5.08
C ARG A 358 -27.49 -23.17 -6.46
N ILE A 359 -27.49 -24.31 -7.14
CA ILE A 359 -26.98 -24.42 -8.50
C ILE A 359 -28.14 -24.14 -9.44
N GLY A 360 -28.00 -23.12 -10.28
CA GLY A 360 -28.96 -22.78 -11.32
C GLY A 360 -28.45 -23.25 -12.68
N ASP A 361 -29.34 -23.85 -13.46
CA ASP A 361 -29.07 -24.19 -14.86
C ASP A 361 -29.03 -22.93 -15.73
N ARG A 362 -28.19 -23.00 -16.77
CA ARG A 362 -27.84 -21.91 -17.68
C ARG A 362 -29.05 -21.27 -18.38
N GLU A 363 -30.19 -21.96 -18.45
CA GLU A 363 -31.36 -21.54 -19.23
C GLU A 363 -32.29 -20.51 -18.57
N ARG A 364 -32.22 -20.27 -17.25
CA ARG A 364 -33.15 -19.31 -16.59
C ARG A 364 -32.64 -17.88 -16.46
N ALA A 365 -31.34 -17.63 -16.57
CA ALA A 365 -30.78 -16.29 -16.38
C ALA A 365 -31.14 -15.30 -17.50
N GLY A 366 -31.36 -15.78 -18.74
CA GLY A 366 -31.74 -14.94 -19.87
C GLY A 366 -33.22 -14.52 -19.90
N ARG A 367 -34.11 -15.20 -19.17
CA ARG A 367 -35.55 -14.89 -19.16
C ARG A 367 -35.98 -13.92 -18.05
N GLU A 368 -35.18 -13.75 -17.00
CA GLU A 368 -35.47 -12.81 -15.89
C GLU A 368 -34.96 -11.38 -16.15
N GLN A 369 -34.15 -11.15 -17.20
CA GLN A 369 -33.72 -9.79 -17.62
C GLN A 369 -34.54 -9.22 -18.79
N ALA A 370 -35.46 -10.00 -19.35
CA ALA A 370 -36.31 -9.61 -20.48
C ALA A 370 -37.80 -9.52 -20.10
N ALA A 371 -38.13 -9.49 -18.80
CA ALA A 371 -39.48 -9.40 -18.27
C ALA A 371 -39.64 -8.21 -17.32
#